data_AF-A0A3N5TZ51-F1
#
_entry.id   AF-A0A3N5TZ51-F1
#
_cell.length_a   1.000
_cell.length_b   1.000
_cell.length_c   1.000
_cell.angle_alpha   90.00
_cell.angle_beta   90.00
_cell.angle_gamma   90.00
#
_symmetry.space_group_name_H-M   'P 1'
#
loop_
_entity.id
_entity.type
_entity.pdbx_description
1 polymer ?
#
loop_
_entity_poly.entity_id
_entity_poly.type
_entity_poly.pdbx_seq_one_letter_code
_entity_poly.pdbx_strand_id
1 'polypeptide(L)'
;MVAGRAFQPGQSDFEGEDVKVERVEFQTRVGGRILEHMSNGRTLPWGEVLEWEPPRRFVLAWHPNASDRPPTEVEVRFIADEDRTRVELEHRGWERLGPDRAESRSSYAGGWIVTLGRFRDHADEAA
;
A
#
# COMPACT_ATOMS: atom_id res chain seq x y z
N MET A 1 -7.98 -2.16 -27.01
CA MET A 1 -6.70 -2.49 -26.38
C MET A 1 -6.15 -1.19 -25.81
N VAL A 2 -6.26 -0.99 -24.49
CA VAL A 2 -5.67 0.18 -23.82
C VAL A 2 -4.32 -0.28 -23.30
N ALA A 3 -3.24 0.33 -23.80
CA ALA A 3 -1.88 -0.01 -23.41
C ALA A 3 -1.68 0.35 -21.92
N GLY A 4 -1.20 -0.60 -21.12
CA GLY A 4 -0.84 -0.37 -19.73
C GLY A 4 0.26 0.68 -19.62
N ARG A 5 0.00 1.76 -18.90
CA ARG A 5 0.95 2.87 -18.67
C ARG A 5 1.91 2.46 -17.54
N ALA A 6 3.19 2.79 -17.68
CA ALA A 6 4.20 2.56 -16.64
C ALA A 6 3.97 3.47 -15.43
N PHE A 7 4.39 3.03 -14.23
CA PHE A 7 4.30 3.78 -12.98
C PHE A 7 5.15 5.05 -13.06
N GLN A 8 4.54 6.21 -12.83
CA GLN A 8 5.24 7.48 -12.62
C GLN A 8 4.81 8.09 -11.27
N PRO A 9 5.74 8.37 -10.35
CA PRO A 9 5.41 9.01 -9.08
C PRO A 9 4.71 10.37 -9.31
N GLY A 10 3.50 10.53 -8.77
CA GLY A 10 2.74 11.79 -8.85
C GLY A 10 1.77 11.91 -10.03
N GLN A 11 1.68 10.91 -10.91
CA GLN A 11 0.70 10.91 -12.00
C GLN A 11 -0.56 10.16 -11.53
N SER A 12 -1.64 10.89 -11.24
CA SER A 12 -2.95 10.27 -11.01
C SER A 12 -3.51 9.78 -12.35
N ASP A 13 -4.24 8.67 -12.37
CA ASP A 13 -4.98 8.19 -13.55
C ASP A 13 -6.14 9.13 -13.97
N PHE A 14 -6.17 10.35 -13.42
CA PHE A 14 -7.25 11.33 -13.48
C PHE A 14 -6.74 12.67 -14.03
N GLU A 15 -5.76 12.66 -14.94
CA GLU A 15 -5.31 13.88 -15.63
C GLU A 15 -6.53 14.66 -16.19
N GLY A 16 -6.82 15.83 -15.60
CA GLY A 16 -7.89 16.73 -16.04
C GLY A 16 -9.19 16.70 -15.24
N GLU A 17 -9.34 15.83 -14.23
CA GLU A 17 -10.50 15.83 -13.32
C GLU A 17 -10.09 16.25 -11.90
N ASP A 18 -10.84 17.17 -11.25
CA ASP A 18 -10.65 17.52 -9.82
C ASP A 18 -11.26 16.41 -8.93
N VAL A 19 -10.73 15.20 -9.07
CA VAL A 19 -11.14 14.01 -8.34
C VAL A 19 -10.16 13.75 -7.20
N LYS A 20 -10.68 13.66 -5.98
CA LYS A 20 -9.89 13.51 -4.76
C LYS A 20 -10.20 12.19 -4.09
N VAL A 21 -9.24 11.66 -3.34
CA VAL A 21 -9.50 10.57 -2.39
C VAL A 21 -10.29 11.15 -1.22
N GLU A 22 -11.49 10.63 -0.98
CA GLU A 22 -12.32 11.02 0.16
C GLU A 22 -12.00 10.18 1.40
N ARG A 23 -11.83 8.87 1.21
CA ARG A 23 -11.48 7.95 2.29
C ARG A 23 -10.83 6.68 1.76
N VAL A 24 -10.08 6.03 2.64
CA VAL A 24 -9.57 4.68 2.45
C VAL A 24 -10.34 3.74 3.38
N GLU A 25 -10.85 2.64 2.83
CA GLU A 25 -11.48 1.56 3.58
C GLU A 25 -10.55 0.36 3.60
N PHE A 26 -10.28 -0.17 4.80
CA PHE A 26 -9.50 -1.37 5.00
C PHE A 26 -10.39 -2.47 5.58
N GLN A 27 -10.69 -3.48 4.77
CA GLN A 27 -11.47 -4.64 5.21
C GLN A 27 -10.56 -5.64 5.92
N THR A 28 -10.57 -5.61 7.25
CA THR A 28 -9.65 -6.31 8.16
C THR A 28 -9.97 -7.81 8.33
N ARG A 29 -9.90 -8.57 7.24
CA ARG A 29 -10.08 -10.03 7.21
C ARG A 29 -9.39 -10.61 5.98
N VAL A 30 -9.03 -11.90 6.01
CA VAL A 30 -8.53 -12.61 4.81
C VAL A 30 -9.53 -12.50 3.66
N GLY A 31 -9.03 -12.21 2.45
CA GLY A 31 -9.81 -11.90 1.25
C GLY A 31 -10.51 -10.54 1.29
N GLY A 32 -10.29 -9.73 2.33
CA GLY A 32 -10.70 -8.33 2.38
C GLY A 32 -9.87 -7.47 1.44
N ARG A 33 -10.39 -6.30 1.06
CA ARG A 33 -9.71 -5.36 0.16
C ARG A 33 -9.34 -4.05 0.85
N ILE A 34 -8.35 -3.38 0.27
CA ILE A 34 -8.11 -1.96 0.52
C ILE A 34 -8.72 -1.18 -0.64
N LEU A 35 -9.66 -0.31 -0.31
CA LEU A 35 -10.50 0.42 -1.26
C LEU A 35 -10.31 1.92 -1.06
N GLU A 36 -9.99 2.62 -2.14
CA GLU A 36 -10.05 4.08 -2.21
C GLU A 36 -11.41 4.52 -2.72
N HIS A 37 -12.09 5.35 -1.95
CA HIS A 37 -13.34 6.00 -2.33
C HIS A 37 -13.03 7.40 -2.84
N MET A 38 -13.42 7.68 -4.07
CA MET A 38 -13.12 8.92 -4.79
C MET A 38 -14.33 9.87 -4.74
N SER A 39 -14.10 11.18 -4.84
CA SER A 39 -15.15 12.22 -4.79
C SER A 39 -16.17 12.18 -5.93
N ASN A 40 -15.89 11.44 -7.00
CA ASN A 40 -16.84 11.18 -8.08
C ASN A 40 -17.67 9.89 -7.87
N GLY A 41 -17.61 9.30 -6.67
CA GLY A 41 -18.34 8.08 -6.31
C GLY A 41 -17.70 6.77 -6.78
N ARG A 42 -16.54 6.82 -7.46
CA ARG A 42 -15.80 5.60 -7.83
C ARG A 42 -15.13 4.99 -6.60
N THR A 43 -15.07 3.67 -6.58
CA THR A 43 -14.27 2.91 -5.60
C THR A 43 -13.21 2.09 -6.33
N LEU A 44 -11.95 2.26 -5.97
CA LEU A 44 -10.81 1.59 -6.60
C LEU A 44 -10.10 0.67 -5.61
N PRO A 45 -10.01 -0.65 -5.88
CA PRO A 45 -9.19 -1.53 -5.08
C PRO A 45 -7.71 -1.38 -5.43
N TRP A 46 -6.85 -1.37 -4.42
CA TRP A 46 -5.39 -1.36 -4.62
C TRP A 46 -4.63 -2.37 -3.75
N GLY A 47 -5.35 -3.13 -2.92
CA GLY A 47 -4.76 -4.23 -2.16
C GLY A 47 -5.79 -5.28 -1.75
N GLU A 48 -5.29 -6.48 -1.45
CA GLU A 48 -6.06 -7.58 -0.90
C GLU A 48 -5.34 -8.16 0.31
N VAL A 49 -6.08 -8.52 1.35
CA VAL A 49 -5.54 -9.11 2.58
C VAL A 49 -5.35 -10.60 2.38
N LEU A 50 -4.09 -11.02 2.34
CA LEU A 50 -3.70 -12.42 2.24
C LEU A 50 -3.67 -13.10 3.61
N GLU A 51 -3.21 -12.38 4.63
CA GLU A 51 -3.12 -12.86 6.02
C GLU A 51 -3.61 -11.77 6.98
N TRP A 52 -4.33 -12.17 8.03
CA TRP A 52 -4.85 -11.26 9.04
C TRP A 52 -4.76 -11.88 10.43
N GLU A 53 -3.76 -11.47 11.21
CA GLU A 53 -3.43 -12.02 12.53
C GLU A 53 -3.30 -10.90 13.59
N PRO A 54 -4.40 -10.22 13.96
CA PRO A 54 -4.34 -9.15 14.95
C PRO A 54 -3.89 -9.66 16.34
N PRO A 55 -3.15 -8.86 17.12
CA PRO A 55 -2.57 -7.55 16.76
C PRO A 55 -1.19 -7.66 16.08
N ARG A 56 -0.77 -8.86 15.69
CA ARG A 56 0.64 -9.21 15.45
C ARG A 56 1.11 -8.98 14.01
N ARG A 57 0.26 -9.26 13.02
CA ARG A 57 0.72 -9.39 11.63
C ARG A 57 -0.41 -9.26 10.63
N PHE A 58 -0.10 -8.71 9.46
CA PHE A 58 -0.91 -8.88 8.26
C PHE A 58 -0.03 -8.93 7.00
N VAL A 59 -0.56 -9.55 5.94
CA VAL A 59 0.08 -9.59 4.62
C VAL A 59 -0.92 -9.11 3.58
N LEU A 60 -0.46 -8.25 2.68
CA LEU A 60 -1.24 -7.69 1.59
C LEU A 60 -0.66 -8.15 0.25
N ALA A 61 -1.52 -8.58 -0.67
CA ALA A 61 -1.26 -8.43 -2.09
C ALA A 61 -1.35 -6.94 -2.42
N TRP A 62 -0.26 -6.40 -2.96
CA TRP A 62 -0.05 -4.98 -3.15
C TRP A 62 -0.11 -4.65 -4.64
N HIS A 63 -1.12 -3.88 -5.04
CA HIS A 63 -1.37 -3.56 -6.44
C HIS A 63 -1.96 -2.16 -6.66
N PRO A 64 -1.25 -1.10 -6.24
CA PRO A 64 -1.68 0.25 -6.56
C PRO A 64 -1.66 0.48 -8.07
N ASN A 65 -2.67 1.22 -8.55
CA ASN A 65 -2.84 1.66 -9.93
C ASN A 65 -3.12 0.55 -10.96
N ALA A 66 -3.79 -0.54 -10.54
CA ALA A 66 -4.47 -1.52 -11.39
C ALA A 66 -3.75 -1.83 -12.73
N SER A 67 -2.46 -2.14 -12.65
CA SER A 67 -1.69 -2.58 -13.82
C SER A 67 -2.06 -4.02 -14.19
N ASP A 68 -1.74 -4.46 -15.41
CA ASP A 68 -1.88 -5.86 -15.84
C ASP A 68 -0.85 -6.80 -15.18
N ARG A 69 0.04 -6.25 -14.35
CA ARG A 69 1.11 -6.98 -13.67
C ARG A 69 0.61 -7.68 -12.41
N PRO A 70 1.17 -8.86 -12.08
CA PRO A 70 0.86 -9.53 -10.83
C PRO A 70 1.29 -8.69 -9.61
N PRO A 71 0.56 -8.76 -8.50
CA PRO A 71 0.84 -7.97 -7.30
C PRO A 71 2.18 -8.33 -6.65
N THR A 72 2.83 -7.32 -6.05
CA THR A 72 3.86 -7.54 -5.03
C THR A 72 3.20 -7.87 -3.69
N GLU A 73 4.00 -8.10 -2.65
CA GLU A 73 3.50 -8.35 -1.30
C GLU A 73 4.10 -7.38 -0.30
N VAL A 74 3.24 -6.86 0.59
CA VAL A 74 3.65 -6.08 1.76
C VAL A 74 3.25 -6.86 3.00
N GLU A 75 4.22 -7.11 3.86
CA GLU A 75 4.02 -7.75 5.15
C GLU A 75 4.42 -6.79 6.26
N VAL A 76 3.54 -6.65 7.25
CA VAL A 76 3.77 -5.81 8.42
C VAL A 76 3.67 -6.67 9.68
N ARG A 77 4.66 -6.54 10.55
CA ARG A 77 4.73 -7.22 11.85
C ARG A 77 4.83 -6.18 12.97
N PHE A 78 4.06 -6.39 14.02
CA PHE A 78 4.13 -5.63 15.26
C PHE A 78 4.74 -6.52 16.34
N ILE A 79 5.91 -6.12 16.83
CA ILE A 79 6.72 -6.89 17.77
C ILE A 79 6.81 -6.08 19.05
N ALA A 80 6.42 -6.68 20.18
CA ALA A 80 6.59 -6.04 21.48
C ALA A 80 8.08 -5.82 21.76
N ASP A 81 8.43 -4.61 22.22
CA ASP A 81 9.80 -4.19 22.51
C ASP A 81 9.78 -3.34 23.79
N GLU A 82 9.93 -3.98 24.94
CA GLU A 82 9.78 -3.38 26.27
C GLU A 82 8.45 -2.62 26.45
N ASP A 83 8.50 -1.29 26.60
CA ASP A 83 7.36 -0.38 26.73
C ASP A 83 6.89 0.16 25.37
N ARG A 84 7.44 -0.35 24.26
CA ARG A 84 7.19 0.10 22.89
C ARG A 84 6.79 -1.06 21.98
N THR A 85 6.49 -0.72 20.73
CA THR A 85 6.26 -1.68 19.65
C THR A 85 7.23 -1.40 18.50
N ARG A 86 8.02 -2.40 18.13
CA ARG A 86 8.79 -2.38 16.88
C ARG A 86 7.90 -2.80 15.72
N VAL A 87 7.79 -1.93 14.72
CA VAL A 87 7.08 -2.24 13.47
C VAL A 87 8.10 -2.61 12.41
N GLU A 88 7.96 -3.81 11.85
CA GLU A 88 8.76 -4.26 10.71
C GLU A 88 7.88 -4.33 9.47
N LEU A 89 8.36 -3.76 8.36
CA LEU A 89 7.73 -3.83 7.05
C LEU A 89 8.68 -4.50 6.07
N GLU A 90 8.22 -5.57 5.43
CA GLU A 90 8.87 -6.17 4.27
C GLU A 90 8.01 -5.93 3.03
N HIS A 91 8.63 -5.46 1.95
CA HIS A 91 8.00 -5.41 0.63
C HIS A 91 8.82 -6.30 -0.32
N ARG A 92 8.18 -7.35 -0.84
CA ARG A 92 8.81 -8.41 -1.66
C ARG A 92 8.02 -8.69 -2.93
N GLY A 93 8.55 -9.59 -3.77
CA GLY A 93 7.94 -9.97 -5.05
C GLY A 93 8.31 -9.07 -6.23
N TRP A 94 9.39 -8.30 -6.11
CA TRP A 94 9.82 -7.31 -7.12
C TRP A 94 10.06 -7.90 -8.50
N GLU A 95 10.47 -9.17 -8.58
CA GLU A 95 10.69 -9.90 -9.83
C GLU A 95 9.44 -9.96 -10.72
N ARG A 96 8.24 -9.85 -10.13
CA ARG A 96 6.94 -9.83 -10.81
C ARG A 96 6.71 -8.55 -11.63
N LEU A 97 7.44 -7.47 -11.34
CA LEU A 97 7.28 -6.18 -12.01
C LEU A 97 8.05 -6.06 -13.32
N GLY A 98 8.86 -7.07 -13.67
CA GLY A 98 9.61 -7.09 -14.92
C GLY A 98 10.67 -5.98 -14.98
N PRO A 99 10.76 -5.22 -16.10
CA PRO A 99 11.76 -4.17 -16.29
C PRO A 99 11.76 -3.07 -15.21
N ASP A 100 10.59 -2.72 -14.68
CA ASP A 100 10.44 -1.58 -13.75
C ASP A 100 10.87 -1.92 -12.31
N ARG A 101 11.24 -3.18 -12.02
CA ARG A 101 11.48 -3.69 -10.66
C ARG A 101 12.46 -2.84 -9.83
N ALA A 102 13.52 -2.32 -10.45
CA ALA A 102 14.58 -1.61 -9.75
C ALA A 102 14.11 -0.22 -9.33
N GLU A 103 13.43 0.48 -10.24
CA GLU A 103 12.85 1.79 -9.98
C GLU A 103 11.72 1.69 -8.95
N SER A 104 10.79 0.75 -9.12
CA SER A 104 9.71 0.54 -8.15
C SER A 104 10.26 0.23 -6.76
N ARG A 105 11.22 -0.69 -6.64
CA ARG A 105 11.85 -1.02 -5.35
C ARG A 105 12.49 0.21 -4.71
N SER A 106 13.24 1.00 -5.47
CA SER A 106 13.89 2.22 -4.96
C SER A 106 12.88 3.26 -4.51
N SER A 107 11.79 3.46 -5.27
CA SER A 107 10.72 4.38 -4.92
C SER A 107 10.02 3.98 -3.61
N TYR A 108 9.64 2.71 -3.48
CA TYR A 108 9.02 2.20 -2.25
C TYR A 108 9.97 2.23 -1.05
N ALA A 109 11.27 1.96 -1.24
CA ALA A 109 12.24 2.04 -0.15
C ALA A 109 12.24 3.44 0.49
N GLY A 110 12.21 4.51 -0.31
CA GLY A 110 12.07 5.88 0.19
C GLY A 110 10.68 6.18 0.77
N GLY A 111 9.62 5.75 0.08
CA GLY A 111 8.25 5.98 0.51
C GLY A 111 7.91 5.36 1.86
N TRP A 112 8.38 4.13 2.12
CA TRP A 112 8.12 3.45 3.39
C TRP A 112 8.77 4.13 4.58
N ILE A 113 9.95 4.74 4.41
CA ILE A 113 10.59 5.53 5.47
C ILE A 113 9.69 6.69 5.88
N VAL A 114 9.11 7.41 4.91
CA VAL A 114 8.20 8.53 5.18
C VAL A 114 6.92 8.04 5.86
N THR A 115 6.31 6.97 5.34
CA THR A 115 5.05 6.43 5.88
C THR A 115 5.21 5.92 7.31
N LEU A 116 6.24 5.11 7.59
CA LEU A 116 6.50 4.59 8.93
C LEU A 116 6.89 5.71 9.92
N GLY A 117 7.59 6.74 9.45
CA GLY A 117 7.88 7.94 10.23
C GLY A 117 6.59 8.65 10.68
N ARG A 118 5.67 8.91 9.75
CA ARG A 118 4.36 9.52 10.07
C ARG A 118 3.51 8.64 10.99
N PHE A 119 3.56 7.32 10.80
CA PHE A 119 2.84 6.39 11.67
C PHE A 119 3.38 6.44 13.11
N ARG A 120 4.70 6.44 13.29
CA ARG A 120 5.33 6.62 14.60
C ARG A 120 4.89 7.93 15.24
N ASP A 121 5.00 9.05 14.52
CA ASP A 121 4.67 10.36 15.07
C ASP A 121 3.20 10.42 15.54
N HIS A 122 2.27 9.84 14.77
CA HIS A 122 0.87 9.71 15.16
C HIS A 122 0.66 8.79 16.38
N ALA A 123 1.39 7.67 16.47
CA ALA A 123 1.30 6.76 17.61
C ALA A 123 1.82 7.40 18.89
N ASP A 124 2.89 8.21 18.80
CA ASP A 124 3.45 8.95 19.93
C ASP A 124 2.48 10.04 20.42
N GLU A 125 1.72 10.68 19.54
CA GLU A 125 0.67 11.66 19.90
C GLU A 125 -0.55 11.01 20.58
N ALA A 126 -0.80 9.73 20.29
CA ALA A 126 -1.97 9.00 20.79
C ALA A 126 -1.72 8.25 22.12
N ALA A 127 -0.47 8.21 22.61
CA ALA A 127 -0.05 7.55 23.85
C ALA A 127 -0.21 8.45 25.08
#